data_AF-A0A3C1PKA6-F1
#
_entry.id   AF-A0A3C1PKA6-F1
#
_cell.length_a   1.000
_cell.length_b   1.000
_cell.length_c   1.000
_cell.angle_alpha   90.00
_cell.angle_beta   90.00
_cell.angle_gamma   90.00
#
_symmetry.space_group_name_H-M   'P 1'
#
loop_
_entity.id
_entity.type
_entity.pdbx_description
1 polymer ?
#
loop_
_entity_poly.entity_id
_entity_poly.type
_entity_poly.pdbx_seq_one_letter_code
_entity_poly.pdbx_strand_id
1 'polypeptide(L)'
;MKRTLITCFLMVAFIAANAQFGNLKDLNNLNEAQLDLAFKKSEKNIRTGKILTGVGVGLAAIGTVITVNAFSDMVTESIDSFEPNTSKLLLGGAVASVGSLMIGIGIPVWAFGAMRKNDIEIVLAKYKTSQAYGIGVKLRF
;
A
#
# COMPACT_ATOMS: atom_id res chain seq x y z
N MET A 1 18.15 -17.43 -13.45
CA MET A 1 16.74 -17.86 -13.31
C MET A 1 16.03 -17.35 -12.05
N LYS A 2 16.67 -17.22 -10.88
CA LYS A 2 15.98 -16.71 -9.67
C LYS A 2 15.53 -15.23 -9.76
N ARG A 3 16.26 -14.37 -10.49
CA ARG A 3 15.93 -12.93 -10.66
C ARG A 3 14.69 -12.65 -11.51
N THR A 4 14.36 -13.52 -12.48
CA THR A 4 13.17 -13.40 -13.33
C THR A 4 11.89 -13.86 -12.64
N LEU A 5 11.99 -14.82 -11.71
CA LEU A 5 10.88 -15.29 -10.90
C LEU A 5 10.39 -14.21 -9.91
N ILE A 6 11.32 -13.47 -9.29
CA ILE A 6 11.00 -12.39 -8.35
C ILE A 6 10.32 -11.22 -9.08
N THR A 7 10.78 -10.87 -10.27
CA THR A 7 10.16 -9.82 -11.09
C THR A 7 8.79 -10.23 -11.60
N CYS A 8 8.59 -11.49 -12.03
CA CYS A 8 7.26 -12.01 -12.34
C CYS A 8 6.32 -11.98 -11.12
N PHE A 9 6.80 -12.36 -9.94
CA PHE A 9 5.96 -12.34 -8.73
C PHE A 9 5.57 -10.91 -8.34
N LEU A 10 6.48 -9.94 -8.46
CA LEU A 10 6.20 -8.52 -8.27
C LEU A 10 5.21 -7.99 -9.31
N MET A 11 5.35 -8.37 -10.58
CA MET A 11 4.41 -7.98 -11.64
C MET A 11 3.03 -8.57 -11.40
N VAL A 12 2.93 -9.85 -11.01
CA VAL A 12 1.66 -10.51 -10.71
C VAL A 12 1.01 -9.90 -9.47
N ALA A 13 1.78 -9.55 -8.43
CA ALA A 13 1.27 -8.83 -7.26
C ALA A 13 0.77 -7.42 -7.63
N PHE A 14 1.47 -6.72 -8.53
CA PHE A 14 1.06 -5.41 -9.02
C PHE A 14 -0.22 -5.49 -9.88
N ILE A 15 -0.32 -6.51 -10.75
CA ILE A 15 -1.51 -6.77 -11.58
C ILE A 15 -2.69 -7.22 -10.70
N ALA A 16 -2.47 -8.07 -9.68
CA ALA A 16 -3.51 -8.50 -8.76
C ALA A 16 -4.01 -7.36 -7.87
N ALA A 17 -3.12 -6.46 -7.44
CA ALA A 17 -3.50 -5.22 -6.78
C ALA A 17 -4.40 -4.39 -7.72
N ASN A 18 -3.96 -4.14 -8.95
CA ASN A 18 -4.74 -3.43 -9.98
C ASN A 18 -6.09 -4.11 -10.29
N ALA A 19 -6.17 -5.44 -10.27
CA ALA A 19 -7.40 -6.18 -10.51
C ALA A 19 -8.42 -6.03 -9.37
N GLN A 20 -7.97 -5.92 -8.10
CA GLN A 20 -8.85 -5.52 -6.99
C GLN A 20 -9.29 -4.05 -7.09
N PHE A 21 -8.51 -3.19 -7.74
CA PHE A 21 -8.84 -1.77 -7.95
C PHE A 21 -9.76 -1.53 -9.17
N GLY A 22 -9.79 -2.43 -10.16
CA GLY A 22 -10.61 -2.29 -11.37
C GLY A 22 -12.11 -2.53 -11.18
N ASN A 23 -12.54 -3.08 -10.04
CA ASN A 23 -13.96 -3.32 -9.76
C ASN A 23 -14.58 -2.14 -8.98
N LEU A 24 -14.54 -0.96 -9.60
CA LEU A 24 -15.30 0.21 -9.14
C LEU A 24 -16.75 0.00 -9.58
N LYS A 25 -17.57 -0.65 -8.72
CA LYS A 25 -19.03 -0.56 -8.85
C LYS A 25 -19.42 0.91 -8.97
N ASP A 26 -20.24 1.21 -9.98
CA ASP A 26 -20.72 2.56 -10.27
C ASP A 26 -21.35 3.16 -9.01
N LEU A 27 -20.68 4.17 -8.44
CA LEU A 27 -21.05 4.76 -7.15
C LEU A 27 -22.43 5.42 -7.20
N ASN A 28 -22.90 5.76 -8.40
CA ASN A 28 -24.20 6.39 -8.64
C ASN A 28 -25.39 5.45 -8.45
N ASN A 29 -25.15 4.12 -8.42
CA ASN A 29 -26.21 3.10 -8.27
C ASN A 29 -26.26 2.49 -6.86
N LEU A 30 -25.55 3.07 -5.90
CA LEU A 30 -25.46 2.56 -4.53
C LEU A 30 -26.46 3.28 -3.61
N ASN A 31 -27.13 2.52 -2.75
CA ASN A 31 -27.97 3.09 -1.69
C ASN A 31 -27.11 3.74 -0.59
N GLU A 32 -27.67 4.64 0.22
CA GLU A 32 -26.96 5.38 1.28
C GLU A 32 -26.16 4.47 2.23
N ALA A 33 -26.76 3.35 2.66
CA ALA A 33 -26.08 2.36 3.49
C ALA A 33 -24.88 1.68 2.80
N GLN A 34 -24.94 1.50 1.47
CA GLN A 34 -23.83 0.95 0.68
C GLN A 34 -22.73 1.99 0.46
N LEU A 35 -23.11 3.26 0.37
CA LEU A 35 -22.19 4.40 0.29
C LEU A 35 -21.40 4.57 1.60
N ASP A 36 -22.05 4.48 2.76
CA ASP A 36 -21.39 4.51 4.07
C ASP A 36 -20.45 3.32 4.26
N LEU A 37 -20.86 2.12 3.83
CA LEU A 37 -20.00 0.93 3.88
C LEU A 37 -18.78 1.08 2.95
N ALA A 38 -18.96 1.65 1.75
CA ALA A 38 -17.87 1.96 0.84
C ALA A 38 -16.93 3.01 1.42
N PHE A 39 -17.46 4.02 2.12
CA PHE A 39 -16.69 5.06 2.80
C PHE A 39 -15.82 4.45 3.90
N LYS A 40 -16.41 3.66 4.81
CA LYS A 40 -15.67 2.96 5.88
C LYS A 40 -14.62 2.00 5.34
N LYS A 41 -14.91 1.31 4.23
CA LYS A 41 -13.92 0.46 3.54
C LYS A 41 -12.76 1.28 2.97
N SER A 42 -13.05 2.44 2.37
CA SER A 42 -12.01 3.35 1.85
C SER A 42 -11.12 3.88 2.99
N GLU A 43 -11.71 4.26 4.13
CA GLU A 43 -10.98 4.74 5.30
C GLU A 43 -10.11 3.65 5.92
N LYS A 44 -10.63 2.41 6.01
CA LYS A 44 -9.84 1.25 6.42
C LYS A 44 -8.65 1.04 5.49
N ASN A 45 -8.84 1.11 4.17
CA ASN A 45 -7.74 0.98 3.20
C ASN A 45 -6.69 2.10 3.36
N ILE A 46 -7.11 3.34 3.60
CA ILE A 46 -6.19 4.45 3.90
C ILE A 46 -5.37 4.13 5.15
N ARG A 47 -6.02 3.70 6.24
CA ARG A 47 -5.33 3.37 7.49
C ARG A 47 -4.37 2.20 7.30
N THR A 48 -4.81 1.13 6.64
CA THR A 48 -3.98 -0.04 6.35
C THR A 48 -2.77 0.33 5.50
N GLY A 49 -2.95 1.08 4.42
CA GLY A 49 -1.83 1.49 3.56
C GLY A 49 -0.85 2.42 4.28
N LYS A 50 -1.31 3.33 5.15
CA LYS A 50 -0.45 4.17 5.99
C LYS A 50 0.36 3.34 6.99
N ILE A 51 -0.27 2.39 7.68
CA ILE A 51 0.42 1.49 8.61
C ILE A 51 1.47 0.67 7.86
N LEU A 52 1.11 0.08 6.71
CA LEU A 52 2.02 -0.73 5.91
C LEU A 52 3.22 0.09 5.43
N THR A 53 2.99 1.33 5.00
CA THR A 53 4.05 2.26 4.61
C THR A 53 4.93 2.61 5.80
N GLY A 54 4.35 2.95 6.95
CA GLY A 54 5.11 3.33 8.15
C GLY A 54 5.97 2.19 8.70
N VAL A 55 5.41 0.99 8.79
CA VAL A 55 6.17 -0.23 9.15
C VAL A 55 7.25 -0.51 8.11
N GLY A 56 6.92 -0.36 6.82
CA GLY A 56 7.87 -0.52 5.73
C GLY A 56 9.07 0.42 5.82
N VAL A 57 8.85 1.70 6.12
CA VAL A 57 9.91 2.69 6.34
C VAL A 57 10.78 2.31 7.54
N GLY A 58 10.17 1.89 8.65
CA GLY A 58 10.90 1.44 9.84
C GLY A 58 11.80 0.24 9.55
N LEU A 59 11.27 -0.79 8.90
CA LEU A 59 12.04 -1.97 8.51
C LEU A 59 13.12 -1.65 7.48
N ALA A 60 12.83 -0.78 6.51
CA ALA A 60 13.82 -0.32 5.53
C ALA A 60 15.01 0.34 6.23
N ALA A 61 14.74 1.28 7.15
CA ALA A 61 15.78 1.97 7.90
C ALA A 61 16.61 1.03 8.78
N ILE A 62 15.96 0.15 9.55
CA ILE A 62 16.64 -0.83 10.41
C ILE A 62 17.51 -1.77 9.57
N GLY A 63 16.95 -2.30 8.48
CA GLY A 63 17.67 -3.18 7.56
C GLY A 63 18.90 -2.50 6.96
N THR A 64 18.77 -1.24 6.50
CA THR A 64 19.90 -0.47 5.99
C THR A 64 20.98 -0.25 7.04
N VAL A 65 20.62 0.07 8.28
CA VAL A 65 21.61 0.23 9.37
C VAL A 65 22.37 -1.08 9.61
N ILE A 66 21.66 -2.21 9.67
CA ILE A 66 22.28 -3.54 9.84
C ILE A 66 23.23 -3.83 8.68
N THR A 67 22.82 -3.56 7.43
CA THR A 67 23.66 -3.79 6.25
C THR A 67 24.91 -2.90 6.24
N VAL A 68 24.78 -1.62 6.58
CA VAL A 68 25.91 -0.68 6.64
C VAL A 68 26.89 -1.09 7.73
N ASN A 69 26.40 -1.46 8.92
CA ASN A 69 27.25 -1.96 10.00
C ASN A 69 27.97 -3.25 9.59
N ALA A 70 27.27 -4.19 8.97
CA ALA A 70 27.88 -5.41 8.45
C ALA A 70 28.97 -5.12 7.42
N PHE A 71 28.75 -4.15 6.52
CA PHE A 71 29.74 -3.76 5.52
C PHE A 71 30.97 -3.09 6.17
N SER A 72 30.75 -2.24 7.18
CA SER A 72 31.83 -1.64 7.97
C SER A 72 32.66 -2.73 8.65
N ASP A 73 32.02 -3.66 9.35
CA ASP A 73 32.66 -4.77 10.07
C ASP A 73 33.50 -5.63 9.11
N MET A 74 32.99 -5.95 7.91
CA MET A 74 33.73 -6.72 6.88
C MET A 74 34.97 -6.01 6.34
N VAL A 75 34.99 -4.68 6.34
CA VAL A 75 36.13 -3.89 5.85
C VAL A 75 37.21 -3.73 6.93
N THR A 76 36.82 -3.70 8.21
CA THR A 76 37.75 -3.46 9.33
C THR A 76 38.28 -4.72 10.02
N GLU A 77 37.61 -5.86 9.93
CA GLU A 77 37.99 -7.08 10.67
C GLU A 77 38.72 -8.14 9.81
N SER A 78 39.43 -9.06 10.48
CA SER A 78 40.22 -10.13 9.87
C SER A 78 39.36 -11.21 9.20
N ILE A 79 39.98 -12.06 8.37
CA ILE A 79 39.34 -13.14 7.58
C ILE A 79 38.42 -14.05 8.42
N ASP A 80 38.66 -14.20 9.73
CA ASP A 80 37.87 -15.03 10.64
C ASP A 80 36.46 -14.48 10.95
N SER A 81 36.19 -13.19 10.72
CA SER A 81 34.85 -12.60 10.93
C SER A 81 34.03 -12.45 9.64
N PHE A 82 34.52 -13.01 8.54
CA PHE A 82 33.86 -12.89 7.24
C PHE A 82 32.49 -13.60 7.18
N GLU A 83 32.36 -14.80 7.76
CA GLU A 83 31.10 -15.56 7.83
C GLU A 83 29.98 -14.88 8.66
N PRO A 84 30.23 -14.46 9.92
CA PRO A 84 29.20 -13.81 10.72
C PRO A 84 28.77 -12.46 10.13
N ASN A 85 29.70 -11.70 9.53
CA ASN A 85 29.37 -10.41 8.94
C ASN A 85 28.63 -10.55 7.59
N THR A 86 28.89 -11.60 6.81
CA THR A 86 28.08 -11.93 5.62
C THR A 86 26.63 -12.28 6.00
N SER A 87 26.44 -12.99 7.11
CA SER A 87 25.11 -13.32 7.63
C SER A 87 24.34 -12.08 8.10
N LYS A 88 25.01 -11.13 8.79
CA LYS A 88 24.43 -9.83 9.14
C LYS A 88 24.05 -9.02 7.88
N LEU A 89 24.89 -9.01 6.85
CA LEU A 89 24.64 -8.32 5.59
C LEU A 89 23.38 -8.86 4.90
N LEU A 90 23.26 -10.19 4.81
CA LEU A 90 22.09 -10.86 4.25
C LEU A 90 20.82 -10.58 5.05
N LEU A 91 20.90 -10.60 6.39
CA LEU A 91 19.78 -10.27 7.26
C LEU A 91 19.34 -8.81 7.09
N GLY A 92 20.28 -7.87 7.15
CA GLY A 92 19.99 -6.44 6.94
C GLY A 92 19.39 -6.17 5.57
N GLY A 93 19.94 -6.79 4.52
CA GLY A 93 19.44 -6.68 3.16
C GLY A 93 18.03 -7.27 3.00
N ALA A 94 17.77 -8.42 3.63
CA ALA A 94 16.44 -9.03 3.65
C ALA A 94 15.42 -8.13 4.35
N VAL A 95 15.73 -7.65 5.55
CA VAL A 95 14.87 -6.74 6.32
C VAL A 95 14.60 -5.44 5.55
N ALA A 96 15.62 -4.87 4.92
CA ALA A 96 15.48 -3.65 4.12
C ALA A 96 14.59 -3.87 2.88
N SER A 97 14.75 -5.03 2.22
CA SER A 97 13.93 -5.40 1.06
C SER A 97 12.47 -5.62 1.42
N VAL A 98 12.17 -6.30 2.54
CA VAL A 98 10.81 -6.47 3.05
C VAL A 98 10.19 -5.13 3.38
N GLY A 99 10.95 -4.24 4.05
CA GLY A 99 10.50 -2.88 4.32
C GLY A 99 10.14 -2.11 3.05
N SER A 100 11.00 -2.18 2.03
CA SER A 100 10.77 -1.55 0.73
C SER A 100 9.54 -2.10 0.01
N LEU A 101 9.30 -3.41 0.08
CA LEU A 101 8.09 -4.03 -0.48
C LEU A 101 6.81 -3.55 0.23
N MET A 102 6.86 -3.43 1.56
CA MET A 102 5.74 -2.91 2.35
C MET A 102 5.43 -1.45 2.01
N ILE A 103 6.44 -0.62 1.72
CA ILE A 103 6.24 0.73 1.18
C ILE A 103 5.62 0.67 -0.22
N GLY A 104 6.15 -0.18 -1.10
CA GLY A 104 5.69 -0.33 -2.47
C GLY A 104 4.24 -0.78 -2.61
N ILE A 105 3.74 -1.57 -1.65
CA ILE A 105 2.32 -1.95 -1.57
C ILE A 105 1.51 -0.92 -0.78
N GLY A 106 2.10 -0.37 0.29
CA GLY A 106 1.44 0.55 1.21
C GLY A 106 0.95 1.80 0.49
N ILE A 107 1.85 2.47 -0.24
CA ILE A 107 1.57 3.73 -0.93
C ILE A 107 0.36 3.62 -1.87
N PRO A 108 0.32 2.67 -2.82
CA PRO A 108 -0.85 2.46 -3.65
C PRO A 108 -2.13 2.25 -2.83
N VAL A 109 -2.10 1.39 -1.80
CA VAL A 109 -3.30 1.04 -1.03
C VAL A 109 -3.96 2.26 -0.37
N TRP A 110 -3.18 3.15 0.26
CA TRP A 110 -3.78 4.33 0.89
C TRP A 110 -4.06 5.46 -0.10
N ALA A 111 -3.31 5.58 -1.20
CA ALA A 111 -3.61 6.53 -2.27
C ALA A 111 -4.94 6.19 -2.98
N PHE A 112 -5.15 4.92 -3.34
CA PHE A 112 -6.42 4.46 -3.91
C PHE A 112 -7.57 4.59 -2.91
N GLY A 113 -7.33 4.29 -1.63
CA GLY A 113 -8.31 4.54 -0.57
C GLY A 113 -8.72 6.01 -0.50
N ALA A 114 -7.76 6.94 -0.59
CA ALA A 114 -8.01 8.38 -0.54
C ALA A 114 -8.79 8.88 -1.76
N MET A 115 -8.43 8.43 -2.98
CA MET A 115 -9.18 8.78 -4.19
C MET A 115 -10.63 8.30 -4.10
N ARG A 116 -10.85 7.04 -3.71
CA ARG A 116 -12.21 6.48 -3.60
C ARG A 116 -13.02 7.16 -2.50
N LYS A 117 -12.39 7.56 -1.40
CA LYS A 117 -13.04 8.36 -0.35
C LYS A 117 -13.54 9.69 -0.92
N ASN A 118 -12.71 10.38 -1.67
CA ASN A 118 -13.05 11.66 -2.30
C ASN A 118 -14.21 11.51 -3.30
N ASP A 119 -14.20 10.46 -4.13
CA ASP A 119 -15.29 10.20 -5.07
C ASP A 119 -16.64 9.97 -4.35
N ILE A 120 -16.62 9.24 -3.23
CA ILE A 120 -17.81 8.99 -2.41
C ILE A 120 -18.31 10.30 -1.77
N GLU A 121 -17.43 11.16 -1.27
CA GLU A 121 -17.79 12.46 -0.71
C GLU A 121 -18.43 13.38 -1.75
N ILE A 122 -17.92 13.37 -2.98
CA ILE A 122 -18.51 14.12 -4.10
C ILE A 122 -19.92 13.62 -4.42
N VAL A 123 -20.15 12.30 -4.44
CA VAL A 123 -21.47 11.72 -4.69
C VAL A 123 -22.45 12.05 -3.56
N LEU A 124 -22.03 11.95 -2.29
CA LEU A 124 -22.84 12.37 -1.14
C LEU A 124 -23.21 13.85 -1.19
N ALA A 125 -22.26 14.72 -1.56
CA ALA A 125 -22.50 16.14 -1.71
C ALA A 125 -23.57 16.39 -2.79
N LYS A 126 -23.48 15.72 -3.95
CA LYS A 126 -24.49 15.79 -5.02
C LYS A 126 -25.89 15.39 -4.53
N TYR A 127 -26.00 14.28 -3.79
CA TYR A 127 -27.28 13.85 -3.19
C TYR A 127 -27.87 14.91 -2.26
N LYS A 128 -27.05 15.46 -1.34
CA LYS A 128 -27.50 16.48 -0.39
C LYS A 128 -27.90 17.79 -1.07
N THR A 129 -27.15 18.24 -2.07
CA THR A 129 -27.51 19.44 -2.85
C THR A 129 -28.78 19.23 -3.68
N SER A 130 -28.96 18.05 -4.30
CA SER A 130 -30.18 17.77 -5.06
C SER A 130 -31.42 17.76 -4.16
N GLN A 131 -31.34 17.19 -2.96
CA GLN A 131 -32.43 17.25 -1.98
C GLN A 131 -32.70 18.67 -1.50
N ALA A 132 -31.67 19.47 -1.23
CA ALA A 132 -31.80 20.84 -0.73
C ALA A 132 -32.47 21.80 -1.74
N TYR A 133 -32.30 21.58 -3.04
CA TYR A 133 -32.88 22.41 -4.08
C TYR A 133 -34.27 21.95 -4.56
N GLY A 134 -34.85 20.89 -3.98
CA GLY A 134 -36.17 20.39 -4.38
C GLY A 134 -36.24 19.86 -5.82
N ILE A 135 -35.11 19.81 -6.52
CA ILE A 135 -34.97 19.11 -7.79
C ILE A 135 -34.95 17.64 -7.42
N GLY A 136 -36.14 17.04 -7.38
CA GLY A 136 -36.32 15.61 -7.26
C GLY A 136 -35.53 14.96 -8.40
N VAL A 137 -34.30 14.56 -8.11
CA VAL A 137 -33.52 13.73 -9.00
C VAL A 137 -34.18 12.36 -8.94
N LYS A 138 -35.21 12.20 -9.79
CA LYS A 138 -35.63 10.90 -10.28
C LYS A 138 -34.46 10.37 -11.08
N LEU A 139 -33.55 9.67 -10.39
CA LEU A 139 -32.72 8.68 -11.04
C LEU A 139 -33.72 7.66 -11.61
N ARG A 140 -33.89 7.67 -12.94
CA ARG A 140 -34.58 6.56 -13.61
C ARG A 140 -33.75 5.32 -13.31
N PHE A 141 -34.40 4.38 -12.62
CA PHE A 141 -33.90 3.05 -12.28
C PHE A 141 -33.50 2.26 -13.52
#